data_AF-A0A378B822-F1
#
_entry.id   AF-A0A378B822-F1
#
_cell.length_a   1.000
_cell.length_b   1.000
_cell.length_c   1.000
_cell.angle_alpha   90.00
_cell.angle_beta   90.00
_cell.angle_gamma   90.00
#
_symmetry.space_group_name_H-M   'P 1'
#
loop_
_entity.id
_entity.type
_entity.pdbx_description
1 polymer ?
#
loop_
_entity_poly.entity_id
_entity_poly.type
_entity_poly.pdbx_seq_one_letter_code
_entity_poly.pdbx_strand_id
1 'polypeptide(L)' 'MISKISAGYAGEAKDVGECVAFLASDGARYINGEVINVGGGMVL' A
#
# COMPACT_ATOMS: atom_id res chain seq x y z
N MET A 1 9.98 -3.85 -16.24
CA MET A 1 8.75 -3.67 -15.43
C MET A 1 8.94 -2.69 -14.28
N ILE A 2 10.09 -2.70 -13.57
CA ILE A 2 10.39 -1.71 -12.51
C ILE A 2 10.24 -0.26 -12.97
N SER A 3 10.54 0.06 -14.24
CA SER A 3 10.35 1.40 -14.80
C SER A 3 8.90 1.92 -14.79
N LYS A 4 7.90 1.05 -14.56
CA LYS A 4 6.50 1.43 -14.41
C LYS A 4 6.08 1.65 -12.94
N ILE A 5 6.97 1.36 -11.99
CA ILE A 5 6.75 1.57 -10.56
C ILE A 5 7.43 2.89 -10.18
N SER A 6 6.65 3.90 -9.78
CA SER A 6 7.20 5.21 -9.42
C SER A 6 8.19 5.17 -8.26
N ALA A 7 8.01 4.24 -7.32
CA ALA A 7 8.94 4.02 -6.22
C ALA A 7 10.32 3.49 -6.67
N GLY A 8 10.45 2.97 -7.89
CA GLY A 8 11.72 2.51 -8.46
C GLY A 8 12.19 1.12 -7.99
N TYR A 9 11.39 0.41 -7.19
CA TYR A 9 11.66 -0.95 -6.73
C TYR A 9 10.39 -1.81 -6.73
N ALA A 10 10.55 -3.13 -6.74
CA ALA A 10 9.45 -4.05 -6.48
C ALA A 10 9.24 -4.14 -4.97
N GLY A 11 7.99 -3.95 -4.53
CA GLY A 11 7.65 -4.02 -3.11
C GLY A 11 7.87 -5.42 -2.54
N GLU A 12 8.01 -5.47 -1.22
CA GLU A 12 8.13 -6.68 -0.42
C GLU A 12 6.82 -6.97 0.31
N ALA A 13 6.66 -8.18 0.85
CA ALA A 13 5.49 -8.54 1.64
C ALA A 13 5.28 -7.58 2.85
N LYS A 14 6.37 -7.01 3.36
CA LYS A 14 6.34 -6.06 4.47
C LYS A 14 5.60 -4.76 4.10
N ASP A 15 5.72 -4.26 2.87
CA ASP A 15 5.07 -3.00 2.46
C ASP A 15 3.54 -3.10 2.57
N VAL A 16 2.98 -4.25 2.17
CA VAL A 16 1.55 -4.56 2.37
C VAL A 16 1.23 -4.74 3.85
N GLY A 17 2.09 -5.46 4.58
CA GLY A 17 1.91 -5.73 6.01
C GLY A 17 1.80 -4.46 6.86
N GLU A 18 2.64 -3.45 6.60
CA GLU A 18 2.59 -2.16 7.32
C GLU A 18 1.28 -1.40 7.03
N CYS A 19 0.79 -1.43 5.78
CA CYS A 19 -0.51 -0.84 5.44
C CYS A 19 -1.66 -1.52 6.20
N VAL A 20 -1.65 -2.85 6.25
CA VAL A 20 -2.64 -3.62 7.02
C VAL A 20 -2.56 -3.31 8.51
N ALA A 21 -1.35 -3.24 9.07
CA ALA A 21 -1.14 -2.90 10.47
C ALA A 21 -1.70 -1.51 10.82
N PHE A 22 -1.49 -0.51 9.95
CA PHE A 22 -2.09 0.80 10.11
C PHE A 22 -3.63 0.75 10.04
N LEU A 23 -4.19 0.07 9.04
CA LEU A 23 -5.64 -0.06 8.87
C LEU A 23 -6.32 -0.79 10.04
N ALA A 24 -5.61 -1.70 10.71
CA ALA A 24 -6.09 -2.39 11.91
C ALA A 24 -5.94 -1.56 13.20
N SER A 25 -5.26 -0.42 13.14
CA SER A 25 -5.00 0.43 14.31
C SER A 25 -6.12 1.46 14.55
N ASP A 26 -6.18 2.02 15.75
CA ASP A 26 -7.08 3.13 16.10
C ASP A 26 -6.89 4.38 15.22
N GLY A 27 -5.70 4.55 14.63
CA GLY A 27 -5.39 5.64 13.71
C GLY A 27 -6.21 5.63 12.44
N ALA A 28 -6.72 4.46 12.03
CA ALA A 28 -7.54 4.30 10.83
C ALA A 28 -9.06 4.26 11.12
N ARG A 29 -9.51 4.59 12.34
CA ARG A 29 -10.91 4.41 12.78
C ARG A 29 -12.01 5.06 11.92
N TYR A 30 -11.65 5.99 11.03
CA TYR A 30 -12.58 6.69 10.14
C TYR A 30 -12.36 6.37 8.65
N ILE A 31 -11.54 5.37 8.36
CA ILE A 31 -11.27 4.87 7.00
C ILE A 31 -12.07 3.59 6.83
N ASN A 32 -13.09 3.62 5.97
CA ASN A 32 -13.92 2.46 5.64
C ASN A 32 -14.42 2.56 4.20
N GLY A 33 -14.75 1.42 3.58
CA GLY A 33 -15.29 1.37 2.21
C GLY A 33 -14.27 1.62 1.09
N GLU A 34 -13.01 1.89 1.43
CA GLU A 34 -11.96 2.25 0.47
C GLU A 34 -11.12 1.05 0.00
N VAL A 35 -10.56 1.17 -1.20
CA VAL A 35 -9.56 0.25 -1.75
C VAL A 35 -8.21 0.94 -1.79
N ILE A 36 -7.25 0.46 -1.01
CA ILE A 36 -5.90 1.02 -0.95
C ILE A 36 -4.95 0.17 -1.78
N ASN A 37 -4.38 0.74 -2.84
CA ASN A 37 -3.36 0.08 -3.65
C ASN A 37 -1.96 0.26 -3.05
N VAL A 38 -1.34 -0.84 -2.63
CA VAL A 38 0.05 -0.87 -2.14
C VAL A 38 0.96 -1.39 -3.24
N GLY A 39 1.12 -0.59 -4.29
CA GLY A 39 1.82 -0.97 -5.53
C GLY A 39 3.04 -0.12 -5.88
N GLY A 40 3.60 0.65 -4.93
CA GLY A 40 4.73 1.55 -5.20
C GLY A 40 4.44 2.65 -6.24
N GLY A 41 3.16 3.03 -6.40
CA GLY A 41 2.71 3.98 -7.42
C GLY A 41 2.49 3.39 -8.81
N MET A 42 2.58 2.07 -8.96
CA MET A 42 2.15 1.41 -10.20
C MET A 42 0.62 1.49 -10.33
N VAL A 43 0.16 2.22 -11.34
CA VAL A 43 -1.25 2.29 -11.74
C VAL A 43 -1.41 1.46 -13.01
N LEU A 44 -2.32 0.49 -12.98
CA LEU A 44 -2.73 -0.31 -14.14
C LEU A 44 -3.98 0.30 -14.79
#